data_AF-A0A6I3MM96-F1
#
_entry.id   AF-A0A6I3MM96-F1
#
_cell.length_a   1.000
_cell.length_b   1.000
_cell.length_c   1.000
_cell.angle_alpha   90.00
_cell.angle_beta   90.00
_cell.angle_gamma   90.00
#
_symmetry.space_group_name_H-M   'P 1'
#
loop_
_entity.id
_entity.type
_entity.pdbx_description
1 polymer ?
#
loop_
_entity_poly.entity_id
_entity_poly.type
_entity_poly.pdbx_seq_one_letter_code
_entity_poly.pdbx_strand_id
1 'polypeptide(L)'
;MKIIARKPVQIAIIFYLGFIAFYFYNFNFNLSDDNGKWGTFGDFLGGALNPILGIITIVLTYDIIKGQEIENKQSEFKYLFQILFDVIDENKNLITFKRFDKTHHGRDALYIINKNIENLYKSLNEVEGSDENDNFEKAFWSVYDDINQSSSTFMKTVHNLLKIVDTYCVVERKSTYSDLVRAQFHSEELKFVLYNGIATGGFKNFKTRIEKFTILKDLEKDDSISESLKIRYKKSAFVEFNKKNNFKYDKEIFGYKINLKIIKIK
;
A
#
# COMPACT_ATOMS: atom_id res chain seq x y z
N MET A 1 -11.02 -14.76 -7.04
CA MET A 1 -12.06 -15.68 -6.53
C MET A 1 -12.63 -16.66 -7.57
N LYS A 2 -13.19 -16.22 -8.72
CA LYS A 2 -13.89 -17.10 -9.71
C LYS A 2 -13.12 -18.33 -10.26
N ILE A 3 -11.78 -18.36 -10.20
CA ILE A 3 -10.97 -19.45 -10.78
C ILE A 3 -10.63 -20.54 -9.75
N ILE A 4 -10.57 -20.19 -8.46
CA ILE A 4 -10.07 -21.09 -7.41
C ILE A 4 -11.15 -22.13 -7.05
N ALA A 5 -12.40 -21.70 -6.90
CA ALA A 5 -13.52 -22.61 -6.60
C ALA A 5 -13.93 -23.53 -7.77
N ARG A 6 -13.52 -23.23 -9.02
CA ARG A 6 -13.93 -24.02 -10.19
C ARG A 6 -13.25 -25.40 -10.24
N LYS A 7 -11.98 -25.48 -9.87
CA LYS A 7 -11.19 -26.72 -9.98
C LYS A 7 -11.66 -27.84 -9.04
N PRO A 8 -11.84 -27.62 -7.72
CA PRO A 8 -12.29 -28.70 -6.83
C PRO A 8 -13.71 -29.16 -7.13
N VAL A 9 -14.60 -28.23 -7.52
CA VAL A 9 -15.97 -28.57 -7.94
C VAL A 9 -15.96 -29.39 -9.23
N GLN A 10 -15.13 -29.03 -10.21
CA GLN A 10 -14.97 -29.82 -11.44
C GLN A 10 -14.42 -31.22 -11.16
N ILE A 11 -13.45 -31.35 -10.25
CA ILE A 11 -12.93 -32.65 -9.82
C ILE A 11 -14.04 -33.50 -9.18
N ALA A 12 -14.86 -32.90 -8.31
CA ALA A 12 -16.00 -33.58 -7.70
C ALA A 12 -16.98 -34.12 -8.76
N ILE A 13 -17.31 -33.29 -9.75
CA ILE A 13 -18.23 -33.64 -10.85
C ILE A 13 -17.63 -34.77 -11.71
N ILE A 14 -16.34 -34.68 -12.06
CA ILE A 14 -15.65 -35.72 -12.85
C ILE A 14 -15.62 -37.03 -12.09
N PHE A 15 -15.33 -36.99 -10.79
CA PHE A 15 -15.30 -38.18 -9.94
C PHE A 15 -16.69 -38.83 -9.85
N TYR A 16 -17.74 -38.01 -9.68
CA TYR A 16 -19.13 -38.47 -9.67
C TYR A 16 -19.54 -39.12 -11.00
N LEU A 17 -19.26 -38.46 -12.13
CA LEU A 17 -19.55 -39.00 -13.46
C LEU A 17 -18.75 -40.27 -13.77
N GLY A 18 -17.47 -40.32 -13.37
CA GLY A 18 -16.62 -41.50 -13.53
C GLY A 18 -17.12 -42.69 -12.71
N PHE A 19 -17.61 -42.44 -11.49
CA PHE A 19 -18.18 -43.47 -10.64
C PHE A 19 -19.47 -44.05 -11.22
N ILE A 20 -20.37 -43.20 -11.73
CA ILE A 20 -21.59 -43.62 -12.43
C ILE A 20 -21.24 -44.43 -13.68
N ALA A 21 -20.28 -43.97 -14.48
CA ALA A 21 -19.84 -44.68 -15.69
C ALA A 21 -19.25 -46.06 -15.36
N PHE A 22 -18.42 -46.16 -14.31
CA PHE A 22 -17.87 -47.44 -13.83
C PHE A 22 -18.96 -48.40 -13.37
N TYR A 23 -20.00 -47.90 -12.71
CA TYR A 23 -21.16 -48.70 -12.32
C TYR A 23 -21.87 -49.28 -13.55
N PHE A 24 -22.28 -48.43 -14.50
CA PHE A 24 -23.00 -48.89 -15.69
C PHE A 24 -22.18 -49.85 -16.57
N TYR A 25 -20.85 -49.68 -16.61
CA TYR A 25 -19.94 -50.61 -17.28
C TYR A 25 -19.91 -52.00 -16.64
N ASN A 26 -19.89 -52.10 -15.31
CA ASN A 26 -19.83 -53.40 -14.62
C ASN A 26 -21.17 -54.15 -14.61
N PHE A 27 -22.30 -53.45 -14.70
CA PHE A 27 -23.64 -54.05 -14.57
C PHE A 27 -24.42 -54.14 -15.90
N ASN A 28 -23.74 -54.02 -17.05
CA ASN A 28 -24.33 -54.17 -18.39
C ASN A 28 -25.60 -53.32 -18.61
N PHE A 29 -25.69 -52.14 -18.00
CA PHE A 29 -26.83 -51.22 -18.10
C PHE A 29 -28.19 -51.76 -17.62
N ASN A 30 -28.24 -52.90 -16.94
CA ASN A 30 -29.50 -53.43 -16.41
C ASN A 30 -29.86 -52.71 -15.10
N LEU A 31 -31.08 -52.15 -15.06
CA LEU A 31 -31.65 -51.53 -13.88
C LEU A 31 -32.43 -52.60 -13.08
N SER A 32 -32.35 -52.54 -11.76
CA SER A 32 -33.15 -53.40 -10.89
C SER A 32 -34.59 -52.88 -10.78
N ASP A 33 -35.58 -53.77 -10.93
CA ASP A 33 -36.99 -53.46 -10.66
C ASP A 33 -37.33 -53.44 -9.16
N ASP A 34 -36.41 -53.94 -8.33
CA ASP A 34 -36.52 -53.90 -6.87
C ASP A 34 -36.00 -52.58 -6.30
N ASN A 35 -36.93 -51.78 -5.76
CA ASN A 35 -36.65 -50.50 -5.11
C ASN A 35 -35.72 -50.63 -3.88
N GLY A 36 -35.69 -51.78 -3.19
CA GLY A 36 -34.81 -52.00 -2.05
C GLY A 36 -33.32 -51.96 -2.44
N LYS A 37 -32.97 -52.49 -3.61
CA LYS A 37 -31.59 -52.46 -4.12
C LYS A 37 -31.11 -51.05 -4.46
N TRP A 38 -32.02 -50.18 -4.91
CA TRP A 38 -31.73 -48.77 -5.13
C TRP A 38 -31.44 -48.02 -3.83
N GLY A 39 -32.14 -48.37 -2.74
CA GLY A 39 -31.83 -47.88 -1.39
C GLY A 39 -30.40 -48.23 -0.97
N THR A 40 -30.02 -49.51 -1.04
CA THR A 40 -28.67 -49.98 -0.68
C THR A 40 -27.56 -49.37 -1.55
N PHE A 41 -27.83 -49.17 -2.84
CA PHE A 41 -26.90 -48.47 -3.73
C PHE A 41 -26.72 -46.99 -3.35
N GLY A 42 -27.83 -46.32 -3.01
CA GLY A 42 -27.82 -44.96 -2.49
C GLY A 42 -27.00 -44.84 -1.21
N ASP A 43 -27.11 -45.80 -0.30
CA ASP A 43 -26.33 -45.84 0.94
C ASP A 43 -24.82 -45.98 0.68
N PHE A 44 -24.42 -46.84 -0.26
CA PHE A 44 -23.02 -47.00 -0.66
C PHE A 44 -22.46 -45.73 -1.31
N LEU A 45 -23.20 -45.13 -2.25
CA LEU A 45 -22.84 -43.85 -2.87
C LEU A 45 -22.71 -42.73 -1.84
N GLY A 46 -23.70 -42.60 -0.96
CA GLY A 46 -23.69 -41.61 0.12
C GLY A 46 -22.52 -41.82 1.07
N GLY A 47 -22.24 -43.07 1.47
CA GLY A 47 -21.12 -43.43 2.34
C GLY A 47 -19.75 -43.12 1.73
N ALA A 48 -19.59 -43.31 0.42
CA ALA A 48 -18.33 -43.03 -0.28
C ALA A 48 -18.16 -41.55 -0.65
N LEU A 49 -19.22 -40.87 -1.10
CA LEU A 49 -19.15 -39.48 -1.59
C LEU A 49 -19.18 -38.45 -0.47
N ASN A 50 -19.91 -38.67 0.62
CA ASN A 50 -20.03 -37.70 1.70
C ASN A 50 -18.67 -37.31 2.33
N PRO A 51 -17.74 -38.25 2.60
CA PRO A 51 -16.40 -37.90 3.07
C PRO A 51 -15.61 -37.05 2.06
N ILE A 52 -15.71 -37.35 0.76
CA ILE A 52 -15.03 -36.60 -0.31
C ILE A 52 -15.58 -35.18 -0.40
N LEU A 53 -16.91 -35.03 -0.39
CA LEU A 53 -17.58 -33.73 -0.37
C LEU A 53 -17.25 -32.94 0.90
N GLY A 54 -17.14 -33.62 2.04
CA GLY A 54 -16.68 -33.03 3.30
C GLY A 54 -15.28 -32.43 3.18
N ILE A 55 -14.31 -33.18 2.65
CA ILE A 55 -12.94 -32.69 2.43
C ILE A 55 -12.93 -31.49 1.47
N ILE A 56 -13.67 -31.57 0.36
CA ILE A 56 -13.77 -30.45 -0.60
C ILE A 56 -14.34 -29.20 0.06
N THR A 57 -15.37 -29.37 0.90
CA THR A 57 -16.00 -28.27 1.65
C THR A 57 -15.01 -27.62 2.61
N ILE A 58 -14.21 -28.41 3.33
CA ILE A 58 -13.17 -27.91 4.23
C ILE A 58 -12.13 -27.09 3.45
N VAL A 59 -11.66 -27.60 2.31
CA VAL A 59 -10.67 -26.89 1.45
C VAL A 59 -11.24 -25.57 0.94
N LEU A 60 -12.47 -25.57 0.43
CA LEU A 60 -13.13 -24.37 -0.05
C LEU A 60 -13.35 -23.35 1.08
N THR A 61 -13.75 -23.82 2.26
CA THR A 61 -13.96 -22.97 3.43
C THR A 61 -12.66 -22.33 3.88
N TYR A 62 -11.56 -23.08 3.90
CA TYR A 62 -10.23 -22.57 4.19
C TYR A 62 -9.82 -21.45 3.21
N ASP A 63 -10.01 -21.66 1.91
CA ASP A 63 -9.71 -20.65 0.88
C ASP A 63 -10.56 -19.39 1.03
N ILE A 64 -11.84 -19.54 1.39
CA ILE A 64 -12.74 -18.42 1.67
C ILE A 64 -12.24 -17.62 2.87
N ILE A 65 -11.93 -18.28 3.99
CA ILE A 65 -11.43 -17.63 5.20
C ILE A 65 -10.12 -16.89 4.92
N LYS A 66 -9.21 -17.51 4.15
CA LYS A 66 -7.94 -16.87 3.76
C LYS A 66 -8.14 -15.67 2.86
N GLY A 67 -9.07 -15.75 1.90
CA GLY A 67 -9.46 -14.60 1.08
C GLY A 67 -10.03 -13.46 1.93
N GLN A 68 -10.90 -13.80 2.87
CA GLN A 68 -11.53 -12.84 3.78
C GLN A 68 -10.51 -12.17 4.70
N GLU A 69 -9.49 -12.88 5.19
CA GLU A 69 -8.40 -12.32 5.99
C GLU A 69 -7.65 -11.19 5.23
N ILE A 70 -7.40 -11.39 3.93
CA ILE A 70 -6.74 -10.40 3.07
C ILE A 70 -7.66 -9.19 2.82
N GLU A 71 -8.94 -9.43 2.53
CA GLU A 71 -9.92 -8.37 2.33
C GLU A 71 -10.13 -7.53 3.59
N ASN A 72 -10.14 -8.18 4.77
CA ASN A 72 -10.21 -7.50 6.07
C ASN A 72 -9.00 -6.60 6.29
N LYS A 73 -7.77 -7.09 6.07
CA LYS A 73 -6.55 -6.28 6.16
C LYS A 73 -6.58 -5.07 5.22
N GLN A 74 -7.10 -5.23 4.01
CA GLN A 74 -7.26 -4.10 3.08
C GLN A 74 -8.38 -3.13 3.49
N SER A 75 -9.42 -3.62 4.16
CA SER A 75 -10.48 -2.78 4.71
C SER A 75 -9.97 -1.97 5.91
N GLU A 76 -9.17 -2.57 6.78
CA GLU A 76 -8.47 -1.87 7.88
C GLU A 76 -7.51 -0.80 7.34
N PHE A 77 -6.71 -1.13 6.32
CA PHE A 77 -5.87 -0.13 5.65
C PHE A 77 -6.68 1.06 5.12
N LYS A 78 -7.79 0.80 4.42
CA LYS A 78 -8.67 1.86 3.88
C LYS A 78 -9.22 2.74 5.00
N TYR A 79 -9.65 2.15 6.11
CA TYR A 79 -10.14 2.87 7.27
C TYR A 79 -9.06 3.76 7.90
N LEU A 80 -7.87 3.20 8.16
CA LEU A 80 -6.73 3.96 8.67
C LEU A 80 -6.30 5.09 7.73
N PHE A 81 -6.32 4.83 6.42
CA PHE A 81 -6.05 5.83 5.40
C PHE A 81 -7.07 6.96 5.47
N GLN A 82 -8.36 6.65 5.46
CA GLN A 82 -9.44 7.63 5.51
C GLN A 82 -9.31 8.54 6.73
N ILE A 83 -9.10 7.98 7.93
CA ILE A 83 -8.94 8.79 9.16
C ILE A 83 -7.79 9.78 9.03
N LEU A 84 -6.60 9.30 8.62
CA LEU A 84 -5.43 10.16 8.51
C LEU A 84 -5.58 11.18 7.37
N PHE A 85 -6.28 10.80 6.31
CA PHE A 85 -6.52 11.64 5.16
C PHE A 85 -7.49 12.77 5.49
N ASP A 86 -8.54 12.51 6.26
CA ASP A 86 -9.53 13.51 6.65
C ASP A 86 -8.96 14.54 7.65
N VAL A 87 -8.11 14.08 8.58
CA VAL A 87 -7.50 14.94 9.61
C VAL A 87 -6.31 15.75 9.09
N ILE A 88 -5.78 15.44 7.90
CA ILE A 88 -4.59 16.12 7.39
C ILE A 88 -4.81 17.62 7.23
N ASP A 89 -6.00 18.05 6.78
CA ASP A 89 -6.29 19.45 6.52
C ASP A 89 -6.50 20.24 7.82
N GLU A 90 -7.18 19.63 8.80
CA GLU A 90 -7.28 20.18 10.15
C GLU A 90 -5.90 20.40 10.76
N ASN A 91 -5.02 19.40 10.67
CA ASN A 91 -3.66 19.51 11.18
C ASN A 91 -2.82 20.59 10.48
N LYS A 92 -3.07 20.86 9.18
CA LYS A 92 -2.45 22.01 8.50
C LYS A 92 -2.90 23.32 9.15
N ASN A 93 -4.20 23.48 9.38
CA ASN A 93 -4.78 24.72 9.90
C ASN A 93 -4.38 25.00 11.36
N LEU A 94 -3.98 23.96 12.12
CA LEU A 94 -3.40 24.10 13.45
C LEU A 94 -2.00 24.73 13.44
N ILE A 95 -1.28 24.71 12.31
CA ILE A 95 0.05 25.34 12.20
C ILE A 95 -0.11 26.85 12.37
N THR A 96 0.57 27.40 13.37
CA THR A 96 0.54 28.82 13.66
C THR A 96 1.94 29.41 13.68
N PHE A 97 2.06 30.64 13.22
CA PHE A 97 3.28 31.43 13.31
C PHE A 97 2.94 32.84 13.75
N LYS A 98 3.52 33.28 14.88
CA LYS A 98 3.29 34.63 15.40
C LYS A 98 4.40 35.56 14.90
N ARG A 99 4.01 36.67 14.27
CA ARG A 99 4.93 37.72 13.82
C ARG A 99 4.42 39.06 14.29
N PHE A 100 5.18 39.73 15.16
CA PHE A 100 4.73 40.92 15.89
C PHE A 100 3.41 40.63 16.61
N ASP A 101 2.37 41.41 16.33
CA ASP A 101 1.03 41.28 16.92
C ASP A 101 0.06 40.41 16.09
N LYS A 102 0.50 39.87 14.95
CA LYS A 102 -0.34 39.06 14.06
C LYS A 102 0.02 37.58 14.14
N THR A 103 -1.00 36.75 14.32
CA THR A 103 -0.89 35.29 14.19
C THR A 103 -1.31 34.87 12.78
N HIS A 104 -0.44 34.12 12.12
CA HIS A 104 -0.70 33.49 10.84
C HIS A 104 -1.05 32.02 11.06
N HIS A 105 -1.86 31.45 10.17
CA HIS A 105 -2.38 30.09 10.28
C HIS A 105 -2.17 29.31 8.98
N GLY A 106 -2.06 27.99 9.08
CA GLY A 106 -2.03 27.08 7.95
C GLY A 106 -1.01 27.47 6.89
N ARG A 107 -1.46 27.61 5.65
CA ARG A 107 -0.59 27.92 4.51
C ARG A 107 0.15 29.26 4.66
N ASP A 108 -0.50 30.28 5.21
CA ASP A 108 0.13 31.59 5.40
C ASP A 108 1.26 31.51 6.43
N ALA A 109 1.07 30.72 7.49
CA ALA A 109 2.12 30.43 8.45
C ALA A 109 3.29 29.69 7.76
N LEU A 110 2.98 28.62 7.01
CA LEU A 110 3.99 27.83 6.30
C LEU A 110 4.79 28.64 5.30
N TYR A 111 4.16 29.55 4.55
CA TYR A 111 4.86 30.46 3.64
C TYR A 111 5.90 31.31 4.39
N ILE A 112 5.54 31.89 5.54
CA ILE A 112 6.45 32.71 6.34
C ILE A 112 7.58 31.85 6.92
N ILE A 113 7.25 30.67 7.45
CA ILE A 113 8.21 29.70 8.00
C ILE A 113 9.23 29.31 6.93
N ASN A 114 8.78 28.85 5.76
CA ASN A 114 9.65 28.43 4.67
C ASN A 114 10.57 29.57 4.21
N LYS A 115 10.02 30.79 4.10
CA LYS A 115 10.80 31.98 3.73
C LYS A 115 11.86 32.32 4.78
N ASN A 116 11.52 32.23 6.07
CA ASN A 116 12.47 32.48 7.16
C ASN A 116 13.61 31.46 7.13
N ILE A 117 13.29 30.15 7.00
CA ILE A 117 14.29 29.08 6.89
C ILE A 117 15.24 29.35 5.72
N GLU A 118 14.70 29.67 4.54
CA GLU A 118 15.50 29.90 3.34
C GLU A 118 16.41 31.14 3.48
N ASN A 119 15.90 32.23 4.06
CA ASN A 119 16.68 33.45 4.29
C ASN A 119 17.81 33.21 5.30
N LEU A 120 17.53 32.50 6.40
CA LEU A 120 18.52 32.12 7.39
C LEU A 120 19.59 31.21 6.78
N TYR A 121 19.18 30.18 6.03
CA TYR A 121 20.10 29.28 5.33
C TYR A 121 21.03 30.03 4.39
N LYS A 122 20.50 30.95 3.57
CA LYS A 122 21.31 31.80 2.67
C LYS A 122 22.32 32.65 3.45
N SER A 123 21.87 33.33 4.51
CA SER A 123 22.76 34.16 5.34
C SER A 123 23.88 33.37 6.01
N LEU A 124 23.62 32.12 6.44
CA LEU A 124 24.63 31.26 7.05
C LEU A 124 25.66 30.76 6.02
N ASN A 125 25.26 30.52 4.76
CA ASN A 125 26.17 30.10 3.70
C ASN A 125 27.03 31.23 3.13
N GLU A 126 26.71 32.50 3.40
CA GLU A 126 27.58 33.62 3.04
C GLU A 126 28.87 33.64 3.87
N VAL A 127 28.92 32.91 4.98
CA VAL A 127 30.10 32.78 5.83
C VAL A 127 31.10 31.80 5.19
N GLU A 128 32.27 32.30 4.84
CA GLU A 128 33.35 31.54 4.21
C GLU A 128 33.81 30.37 5.12
N GLY A 129 33.89 29.16 4.55
CA GLY A 129 34.30 27.94 5.27
C GLY A 129 33.20 27.26 6.08
N SER A 130 31.94 27.70 5.97
CA SER A 130 30.80 27.08 6.65
C SER A 130 30.35 25.77 5.96
N ASP A 131 29.83 24.82 6.74
CA ASP A 131 29.29 23.56 6.22
C ASP A 131 27.80 23.75 5.87
N GLU A 132 27.45 23.63 4.59
CA GLU A 132 26.07 23.81 4.11
C GLU A 132 25.06 22.85 4.77
N ASN A 133 25.47 21.65 5.18
CA ASN A 133 24.57 20.72 5.87
C ASN A 133 24.23 21.24 7.26
N ASP A 134 25.26 21.60 8.02
CA ASP A 134 25.14 22.17 9.36
C ASP A 134 24.37 23.50 9.33
N ASN A 135 24.64 24.36 8.34
CA ASN A 135 23.93 25.63 8.16
C ASN A 135 22.43 25.43 7.91
N PHE A 136 22.05 24.46 7.07
CA PHE A 136 20.62 24.20 6.84
C PHE A 136 19.94 23.67 8.10
N GLU A 137 20.57 22.75 8.81
CA GLU A 137 20.02 22.19 10.05
C GLU A 137 19.84 23.29 11.11
N LYS A 138 20.85 24.15 11.28
CA LYS A 138 20.78 25.34 12.15
C LYS A 138 19.64 26.29 11.74
N ALA A 139 19.54 26.64 10.46
CA ALA A 139 18.48 27.51 9.97
C ALA A 139 17.09 26.91 10.20
N PHE A 140 16.93 25.61 9.94
CA PHE A 140 15.67 24.91 10.14
C PHE A 140 15.25 24.91 11.61
N TRP A 141 16.12 24.45 12.52
CA TRP A 141 15.78 24.35 13.94
C TRP A 141 15.57 25.72 14.60
N SER A 142 16.31 26.74 14.17
CA SER A 142 16.12 28.11 14.65
C SER A 142 14.73 28.68 14.36
N VAL A 143 14.04 28.20 13.32
CA VAL A 143 12.66 28.60 13.01
C VAL A 143 11.65 27.59 13.53
N TYR A 144 12.01 26.31 13.53
CA TYR A 144 11.12 25.22 13.89
C TYR A 144 10.75 25.22 15.38
N ASP A 145 11.65 25.65 16.27
CA ASP A 145 11.39 25.71 17.71
C ASP A 145 10.17 26.58 18.06
N ASP A 146 9.94 27.66 17.31
CA ASP A 146 8.79 28.57 17.49
C ASP A 146 7.44 27.94 17.09
N ILE A 147 7.46 26.84 16.33
CA ILE A 147 6.27 26.20 15.73
C ILE A 147 6.16 24.70 16.03
N ASN A 148 7.07 24.14 16.82
CA ASN A 148 7.21 22.69 16.96
C ASN A 148 5.91 22.02 17.42
N GLN A 149 5.21 22.63 18.38
CA GLN A 149 3.97 22.07 18.92
C GLN A 149 2.83 22.07 17.88
N SER A 150 2.77 23.06 17.00
CA SER A 150 1.70 23.21 16.00
C SER A 150 1.98 22.45 14.70
N SER A 151 3.25 22.33 14.30
CA SER A 151 3.66 21.68 13.04
C SER A 151 3.97 20.19 13.16
N SER A 152 4.34 19.70 14.35
CA SER A 152 4.69 18.29 14.53
C SER A 152 3.53 17.33 14.28
N THR A 153 2.30 17.73 14.60
CA THR A 153 1.09 16.91 14.37
C THR A 153 0.84 16.71 12.88
N PHE A 154 0.95 17.78 12.08
CA PHE A 154 0.88 17.70 10.63
C PHE A 154 1.94 16.74 10.07
N MET A 155 3.22 16.92 10.44
CA MET A 155 4.31 16.07 9.94
C MET A 155 4.14 14.60 10.35
N LYS A 156 3.64 14.31 11.55
CA LYS A 156 3.31 12.94 11.99
C LYS A 156 2.21 12.33 11.12
N THR A 157 1.17 13.09 10.76
CA THR A 157 0.11 12.62 9.86
C THR A 157 0.65 12.33 8.48
N VAL A 158 1.46 13.23 7.89
CA VAL A 158 2.10 12.99 6.58
C VAL A 158 2.97 11.73 6.63
N HIS A 159 3.80 11.58 7.67
CA HIS A 159 4.63 10.40 7.85
C HIS A 159 3.79 9.12 7.91
N ASN A 160 2.74 9.12 8.71
CA ASN A 160 1.89 7.96 8.92
C ASN A 160 1.11 7.60 7.66
N LEU A 161 0.58 8.57 6.90
CA LEU A 161 -0.05 8.34 5.60
C LEU A 161 0.88 7.59 4.65
N LEU A 162 2.09 8.11 4.44
CA LEU A 162 3.06 7.46 3.57
C LEU A 162 3.49 6.09 4.12
N LYS A 163 3.57 5.94 5.45
CA LYS A 163 3.93 4.68 6.10
C LYS A 163 2.87 3.60 5.89
N ILE A 164 1.59 3.90 6.09
CA ILE A 164 0.53 2.91 5.90
C ILE A 164 0.36 2.55 4.43
N VAL A 165 0.54 3.51 3.51
CA VAL A 165 0.53 3.25 2.07
C VAL A 165 1.66 2.28 1.72
N ASP A 166 2.86 2.47 2.26
CA ASP A 166 3.93 1.53 1.96
C ASP A 166 3.83 0.19 2.67
N THR A 167 3.34 0.15 3.91
CA THR A 167 3.37 -1.09 4.69
C THR A 167 2.14 -1.97 4.40
N TYR A 168 0.96 -1.38 4.26
CA TYR A 168 -0.31 -2.12 4.31
C TYR A 168 -1.13 -2.09 3.00
N CYS A 169 -0.90 -1.11 2.12
CA CYS A 169 -1.60 -1.06 0.83
C CYS A 169 -1.13 -2.16 -0.11
N VAL A 170 -2.06 -2.81 -0.82
CA VAL A 170 -1.71 -3.73 -1.92
C VAL A 170 -0.86 -3.03 -2.99
N VAL A 171 0.13 -3.75 -3.52
CA VAL A 171 1.18 -3.21 -4.40
C VAL A 171 0.60 -2.48 -5.60
N GLU A 172 -0.47 -3.00 -6.20
CA GLU A 172 -1.12 -2.46 -7.39
C GLU A 172 -1.78 -1.10 -7.15
N ARG A 173 -2.12 -0.78 -5.89
CA ARG A 173 -2.82 0.47 -5.53
C ARG A 173 -1.92 1.49 -4.85
N LYS A 174 -0.69 1.12 -4.47
CA LYS A 174 0.24 2.03 -3.77
C LYS A 174 0.43 3.36 -4.49
N SER A 175 0.59 3.34 -5.82
CA SER A 175 0.76 4.56 -6.61
C SER A 175 -0.47 5.45 -6.52
N THR A 176 -1.66 4.87 -6.70
CA THR A 176 -2.93 5.61 -6.60
C THR A 176 -3.09 6.27 -5.24
N TYR A 177 -2.83 5.56 -4.15
CA TYR A 177 -2.94 6.14 -2.81
C TYR A 177 -1.86 7.18 -2.52
N SER A 178 -0.63 6.99 -3.00
CA SER A 178 0.40 8.03 -2.86
C SER A 178 0.09 9.29 -3.66
N ASP A 179 -0.51 9.15 -4.84
CA ASP A 179 -0.95 10.29 -5.66
C ASP A 179 -2.08 11.07 -4.97
N LEU A 180 -3.01 10.37 -4.32
CA LEU A 180 -4.05 11.00 -3.48
C LEU A 180 -3.43 11.79 -2.33
N VAL A 181 -2.45 11.20 -1.62
CA VAL A 181 -1.73 11.89 -0.54
C VAL A 181 -1.01 13.13 -1.07
N ARG A 182 -0.29 13.01 -2.19
CA ARG A 182 0.39 14.14 -2.81
C ARG A 182 -0.58 15.27 -3.19
N ALA A 183 -1.75 14.93 -3.74
CA ALA A 183 -2.76 15.90 -4.12
C ALA A 183 -3.36 16.70 -2.94
N GLN A 184 -3.12 16.29 -1.69
CA GLN A 184 -3.52 17.06 -0.50
C GLN A 184 -2.59 18.23 -0.20
N PHE A 185 -1.42 18.30 -0.84
CA PHE A 185 -0.42 19.31 -0.55
C PHE A 185 -0.35 20.39 -1.63
N HIS A 186 -0.21 21.62 -1.18
CA HIS A 186 0.19 22.77 -1.98
C HIS A 186 1.71 22.95 -1.90
N SER A 187 2.25 23.84 -2.73
CA SER A 187 3.70 24.10 -2.83
C SER A 187 4.35 24.40 -1.47
N GLU A 188 3.74 25.24 -0.64
CA GLU A 188 4.29 25.60 0.68
C GLU A 188 4.29 24.43 1.68
N GLU A 189 3.29 23.54 1.59
CA GLU A 189 3.21 22.33 2.41
C GLU A 189 4.28 21.32 1.95
N LEU A 190 4.47 21.17 0.64
CA LEU A 190 5.52 20.31 0.07
C LEU A 190 6.93 20.83 0.42
N LYS A 191 7.17 22.14 0.40
CA LYS A 191 8.44 22.75 0.81
C LYS A 191 8.74 22.42 2.27
N PHE A 192 7.75 22.58 3.14
CA PHE A 192 7.92 22.26 4.54
C PHE A 192 8.20 20.76 4.77
N VAL A 193 7.53 19.88 4.01
CA VAL A 193 7.82 18.43 4.00
C VAL A 193 9.25 18.14 3.52
N LEU A 194 9.70 18.81 2.45
CA LEU A 194 11.06 18.71 1.92
C LEU A 194 12.08 19.09 3.00
N TYR A 195 11.91 20.24 3.65
CA TYR A 195 12.80 20.73 4.70
C TYR A 195 12.86 19.78 5.90
N ASN A 196 11.71 19.32 6.38
CA ASN A 196 11.65 18.35 7.46
C ASN A 196 12.39 17.05 7.14
N GLY A 197 12.22 16.53 5.92
CA GLY A 197 12.91 15.29 5.51
C GLY A 197 14.42 15.45 5.32
N ILE A 198 14.94 16.69 5.22
CA ILE A 198 16.39 16.97 5.26
C ILE A 198 16.88 17.12 6.70
N ALA A 199 16.23 18.00 7.48
CA ALA A 199 16.71 18.39 8.81
C ALA A 199 16.61 17.28 9.86
N THR A 200 15.69 16.33 9.69
CA THR A 200 15.42 15.32 10.71
C THR A 200 16.09 13.98 10.39
N GLY A 201 17.30 13.76 10.92
CA GLY A 201 18.06 12.51 10.74
C GLY A 201 17.31 11.24 11.22
N GLY A 202 16.40 11.38 12.19
CA GLY A 202 15.55 10.30 12.72
C GLY A 202 14.49 9.77 11.74
N PHE A 203 14.30 10.43 10.59
CA PHE A 203 13.25 10.11 9.64
C PHE A 203 13.78 9.55 8.31
N LYS A 204 14.88 8.79 8.32
CA LYS A 204 15.42 8.10 7.13
C LYS A 204 14.34 7.34 6.34
N ASN A 205 13.41 6.68 7.04
CA ASN A 205 12.28 5.97 6.42
C ASN A 205 11.25 6.92 5.79
N PHE A 206 11.03 8.10 6.37
CA PHE A 206 10.15 9.12 5.81
C PHE A 206 10.71 9.66 4.50
N LYS A 207 11.99 10.07 4.51
CA LYS A 207 12.70 10.52 3.32
C LYS A 207 12.66 9.47 2.22
N THR A 208 12.91 8.21 2.58
CA THR A 208 12.81 7.08 1.64
C THR A 208 11.40 6.96 1.03
N ARG A 209 10.33 7.22 1.80
CA ARG A 209 8.94 7.20 1.31
C ARG A 209 8.64 8.37 0.39
N ILE A 210 9.10 9.57 0.73
CA ILE A 210 9.01 10.77 -0.13
C ILE A 210 9.63 10.46 -1.50
N GLU A 211 10.83 9.89 -1.51
CA GLU A 211 11.55 9.49 -2.73
C GLU A 211 10.87 8.35 -3.49
N LYS A 212 10.32 7.36 -2.78
CA LYS A 212 9.67 6.17 -3.37
C LYS A 212 8.34 6.50 -4.05
N PHE A 213 7.64 7.49 -3.52
CA PHE A 213 6.29 7.87 -3.93
C PHE A 213 6.23 9.19 -4.70
N THR A 214 7.38 9.78 -5.04
CA THR A 214 7.44 11.00 -5.86
C THR A 214 6.61 12.14 -5.28
N ILE A 215 6.67 12.31 -3.95
CA ILE A 215 5.81 13.27 -3.23
C ILE A 215 6.13 14.72 -3.60
N LEU A 216 7.37 15.04 -3.97
CA LEU A 216 7.83 16.40 -4.26
C LEU A 216 7.69 16.77 -5.74
N LYS A 217 6.88 16.03 -6.53
CA LYS A 217 6.71 16.23 -7.97
C LYS A 217 6.48 17.68 -8.35
N ASP A 218 5.58 18.34 -7.64
CA ASP A 218 5.13 19.70 -7.95
C ASP A 218 6.17 20.77 -7.58
N LEU A 219 7.29 20.36 -6.95
CA LEU A 219 8.44 21.23 -6.64
C LEU A 219 9.62 21.07 -7.61
N GLU A 220 9.53 20.19 -8.62
CA GLU A 220 10.64 19.94 -9.56
C GLU A 220 11.21 21.26 -10.12
N LYS A 221 10.30 22.14 -10.57
CA LYS A 221 10.61 23.44 -11.19
C LYS A 221 10.43 24.64 -10.26
N ASP A 222 10.37 24.41 -8.94
CA ASP A 222 10.21 25.51 -7.99
C ASP A 222 11.57 26.15 -7.70
N ASP A 223 11.82 27.32 -8.29
CA ASP A 223 13.08 28.06 -8.16
C ASP A 223 13.24 28.78 -6.81
N SER A 224 12.21 28.78 -5.95
CA SER A 224 12.31 29.39 -4.62
C SER A 224 13.08 28.54 -3.62
N ILE A 225 13.38 27.29 -3.96
CA ILE A 225 14.13 26.34 -3.14
C ILE A 225 15.55 26.25 -3.68
N SER A 226 16.55 26.45 -2.82
CA SER A 226 17.95 26.27 -3.19
C SER A 226 18.22 24.89 -3.80
N GLU A 227 18.89 24.85 -4.95
CA GLU A 227 19.21 23.60 -5.68
C GLU A 227 20.05 22.64 -4.81
N SER A 228 20.92 23.18 -3.97
CA SER A 228 21.71 22.44 -2.97
C SER A 228 20.86 21.62 -1.99
N LEU A 229 19.61 22.03 -1.73
CA LEU A 229 18.66 21.28 -0.91
C LEU A 229 17.92 20.22 -1.72
N LYS A 230 17.56 20.50 -2.97
CA LYS A 230 16.90 19.53 -3.86
C LYS A 230 17.78 18.32 -4.13
N ILE A 231 19.08 18.52 -4.37
CA ILE A 231 20.04 17.42 -4.61
C ILE A 231 20.22 16.48 -3.40
N ARG A 232 19.77 16.88 -2.20
CA ARG A 232 19.77 15.99 -1.02
C ARG A 232 18.74 14.87 -1.14
N TYR A 233 17.80 14.96 -2.08
CA TYR A 233 16.85 13.89 -2.41
C TYR A 233 17.24 13.19 -3.71
N LYS A 234 16.88 11.92 -3.83
CA LYS A 234 16.91 11.25 -5.14
C LYS A 234 15.95 11.92 -6.11
N LYS A 235 16.32 11.93 -7.40
CA LYS A 235 15.47 12.44 -8.48
C LYS A 235 14.06 11.82 -8.52
N SER A 236 13.89 10.60 -7.99
CA SER A 236 12.59 9.93 -7.88
C SER A 236 11.60 10.64 -6.95
N ALA A 237 12.07 11.52 -6.05
CA ALA A 237 11.21 12.37 -5.24
C ALA A 237 10.44 13.41 -6.09
N PHE A 238 11.01 13.83 -7.23
CA PHE A 238 10.50 14.90 -8.08
C PHE A 238 9.96 14.38 -9.43
N VAL A 239 10.47 13.24 -9.93
CA VAL A 239 10.10 12.73 -11.26
C VAL A 239 9.54 11.33 -11.17
N GLU A 240 8.37 11.12 -11.80
CA GLU A 240 7.79 9.79 -11.97
C GLU A 240 8.60 9.02 -13.03
N PHE A 241 9.34 8.01 -12.59
CA PHE A 241 9.89 7.04 -13.52
C PHE A 241 8.75 6.13 -13.99
N ASN A 242 8.46 6.14 -15.30
CA ASN A 242 7.43 5.32 -15.95
C ASN A 242 7.41 3.89 -15.37
N LYS A 243 6.48 3.64 -14.43
CA LYS A 243 6.14 2.29 -13.97
C LYS A 243 5.36 1.63 -15.10
N LYS A 244 6.07 1.06 -16.09
CA LYS A 244 5.48 0.03 -16.94
C LYS A 244 5.04 -1.09 -15.99
N ASN A 245 3.75 -1.15 -15.73
CA ASN A 245 3.07 -2.18 -14.95
C ASN A 245 3.18 -3.53 -15.68
N ASN A 246 4.36 -4.15 -15.63
CA ASN A 246 4.50 -5.59 -15.86
C ASN A 246 4.21 -6.32 -14.54
N PHE A 247 3.00 -6.16 -14.02
CA PHE A 247 2.53 -7.02 -12.92
C PHE A 247 2.00 -8.32 -13.54
N LYS A 248 2.89 -9.30 -13.66
CA LYS A 248 2.50 -10.70 -13.87
C LYS A 248 1.75 -11.13 -12.62
N TYR A 249 0.48 -11.48 -12.78
CA TYR A 249 -0.28 -12.19 -11.74
C TYR A 249 0.32 -13.57 -11.54
N ASP A 250 1.32 -13.69 -10.68
CA ASP A 250 1.67 -14.97 -10.08
C ASP A 250 0.56 -15.29 -9.08
N LYS A 251 -0.53 -15.89 -9.60
CA LYS A 251 -1.46 -16.62 -8.77
C LYS A 251 -0.71 -17.81 -8.20
N GLU A 252 -0.14 -17.62 -7.02
CA GLU A 252 0.18 -18.73 -6.14
C GLU A 252 -1.08 -19.57 -5.98
N ILE A 253 -1.06 -20.75 -6.58
CA ILE A 253 -2.02 -21.80 -6.35
C ILE A 253 -1.29 -22.81 -5.45
N PHE A 254 -1.78 -22.96 -4.22
CA PHE A 254 -1.36 -23.92 -3.20
C PHE A 254 0.03 -23.78 -2.54
N GLY A 255 0.78 -22.69 -2.71
CA GLY A 255 2.05 -22.52 -1.98
C GLY A 255 3.13 -23.59 -2.30
N TYR A 256 2.94 -24.40 -3.34
CA TYR A 256 3.92 -25.35 -3.85
C TYR A 256 4.44 -24.90 -5.22
N LYS A 257 5.76 -24.68 -5.33
CA LYS A 257 6.45 -24.57 -6.63
C LYS A 257 6.46 -25.94 -7.31
N ILE A 258 5.49 -26.21 -8.18
CA ILE A 258 5.55 -27.38 -9.05
C ILE A 258 6.34 -26.99 -10.32
N ASN A 259 7.62 -27.38 -10.36
CA ASN A 259 8.43 -27.36 -11.58
C ASN A 259 7.98 -28.49 -12.50
N LEU A 260 7.05 -28.24 -13.42
CA LEU A 260 6.76 -29.18 -14.50
C LEU A 260 7.81 -29.03 -15.60
N LYS A 261 8.88 -29.83 -15.52
CA LYS A 261 9.67 -30.18 -16.71
C LYS A 261 8.77 -31.03 -17.61
N ILE A 262 8.31 -30.45 -18.71
CA ILE A 262 7.64 -31.19 -19.79
C ILE A 262 8.68 -32.14 -20.39
N ILE A 263 8.62 -33.42 -20.04
CA ILE A 263 9.31 -34.47 -20.77
C ILE A 263 8.46 -34.75 -22.01
N LYS A 264 8.93 -34.27 -23.17
CA LYS A 264 8.45 -34.78 -24.46
C LYS A 264 8.96 -36.21 -24.60
N ILE A 265 8.04 -37.18 -24.58
CA ILE A 265 8.33 -38.51 -25.10
C ILE A 265 7.83 -38.52 -26.56
N LYS A 266 8.74 -38.91 -27.45
CA LYS A 266 8.54 -39.05 -28.90
C LYS A 266 7.54 -40.15 -29.23
#